data_AF-A0A973XM28-F1
#
_entry.id   AF-A0A973XM28-F1
#
_cell.length_a   1.000
_cell.length_b   1.000
_cell.length_c   1.000
_cell.angle_alpha   90.00
_cell.angle_beta   90.00
_cell.angle_gamma   90.00
#
_symmetry.space_group_name_H-M   'P 1'
#
loop_
_entity.id
_entity.type
_entity.pdbx_description
1 polymer ?
#
loop_
_entity_poly.entity_id
_entity_poly.type
_entity_poly.pdbx_seq_one_letter_code
_entity_poly.pdbx_strand_id
1 'polypeptide(L)'
;MSAVTTVLILLLVVVVSSGASRMLPIAVPRPLVQIAFGAAIGLASDIRVEFDPELFFLLLLPPLLFLDGWRIPNDELFKDRSAVLELALGLVVFTVLGMGLLINWMIPAMPLGVAFALAAVLSPTDPIAVSAIARRVPIPRRMRHILEGESLLNDASGLVCFRFAVAAVVTGTFSLADAALTFMWMAAGGLLIGVSVTMAIMRTKEHIGRRFGEDSGSNILVSLLIPFAAYLASEEAGCSGILAAVGAGVTMSFAEATGQALAATRVRRRAVWDMIQFASNGVVFVLLGEQLPAILPKAQATVGLTGHSSPLWLAGYVLAIAAALTVLRFVWAGLSLSLTWFRAWRRQGIPVHPSLFRLVLAMSCAGARGAVTLAGVLTLPLALPGGEPFPARDLAIFLAMGVIVASLLIASIGLPLALRGLELPTEPSRDAEDDLARVAAAEAAIARIEEVQHAMAEGRPDADRYVEIASRIMDIYRTRIETRSGDDTARAREDEAIENRMRVAAVRASRDAVLGLLRERKIGSVVADKLVHELDLLEARYVA
;
A
#
# COMPACT_ATOMS: atom_id res chain seq x y z
N MET A 1 11.72 -17.50 -24.24
CA MET A 1 12.56 -18.20 -23.23
C MET A 1 13.31 -17.22 -22.34
N SER A 2 13.93 -16.15 -22.86
CA SER A 2 14.63 -15.13 -22.07
C SER A 2 13.74 -14.45 -21.03
N ALA A 3 12.60 -13.87 -21.42
CA ALA A 3 11.70 -13.14 -20.51
C ALA A 3 11.19 -13.99 -19.32
N VAL A 4 10.78 -15.24 -19.57
CA VAL A 4 10.33 -16.16 -18.51
C VAL A 4 11.47 -16.46 -17.54
N THR A 5 12.68 -16.70 -18.06
CA THR A 5 13.87 -16.96 -17.23
C THR A 5 14.18 -15.75 -16.35
N THR A 6 14.11 -14.54 -16.91
CA THR A 6 14.31 -13.30 -16.17
C THR A 6 13.29 -13.12 -15.05
N VAL A 7 12.00 -13.31 -15.33
CA VAL A 7 10.95 -13.21 -14.31
C VAL A 7 11.17 -14.21 -13.18
N LEU A 8 11.52 -15.45 -13.50
CA LEU A 8 11.83 -16.48 -12.49
C LEU A 8 13.06 -16.12 -11.65
N ILE A 9 14.12 -15.59 -12.26
CA ILE A 9 15.30 -15.10 -11.55
C ILE A 9 14.92 -13.95 -10.60
N LEU A 10 14.13 -12.97 -11.07
CA LEU A 10 13.71 -11.85 -10.22
C LEU A 10 12.88 -12.33 -9.02
N LEU A 11 11.93 -13.24 -9.23
CA LEU A 11 11.15 -13.83 -8.14
C LEU A 11 12.03 -14.62 -7.17
N LEU A 12 13.00 -15.38 -7.67
CA LEU A 12 13.97 -16.10 -6.84
C LEU A 12 14.78 -15.12 -5.99
N VAL A 13 15.25 -14.02 -6.59
CA VAL A 13 16.01 -12.97 -5.87
C VAL A 13 15.14 -12.29 -4.82
N VAL A 14 13.86 -12.05 -5.08
CA VAL A 14 12.90 -11.52 -4.08
C VAL A 14 12.78 -12.46 -2.89
N VAL A 15 12.69 -13.77 -3.13
CA VAL A 15 12.61 -14.79 -2.06
C VAL A 15 13.92 -14.84 -1.28
N VAL A 16 15.07 -14.95 -1.95
CA VAL A 16 16.40 -15.05 -1.33
C VAL A 16 16.72 -13.80 -0.52
N SER A 17 16.53 -12.60 -1.09
CA SER A 17 16.75 -11.32 -0.40
C SER A 17 15.82 -11.15 0.81
N SER A 18 14.58 -11.65 0.73
CA SER A 18 13.65 -11.64 1.85
C SER A 18 14.10 -12.56 2.99
N GLY A 19 14.65 -13.74 2.67
CA GLY A 19 15.27 -14.63 3.65
C GLY A 19 16.51 -14.00 4.28
N ALA A 20 17.42 -13.48 3.44
CA ALA A 20 18.65 -12.81 3.87
C ALA A 20 18.37 -11.62 4.80
N SER A 21 17.33 -10.82 4.52
CA SER A 21 16.94 -9.69 5.37
C SER A 21 16.60 -10.07 6.81
N ARG A 22 16.22 -11.33 7.07
CA ARG A 22 15.95 -11.86 8.41
C ARG A 22 17.18 -12.43 9.09
N MET A 23 18.19 -12.82 8.31
CA MET A 23 19.44 -13.42 8.81
C MET A 23 20.49 -12.37 9.15
N LEU A 24 20.35 -11.14 8.63
CA LEU A 24 21.29 -10.07 8.92
C LEU A 24 21.22 -9.68 10.41
N PRO A 25 22.38 -9.54 11.08
CA PRO A 25 22.44 -9.10 12.48
C PRO A 25 22.01 -7.63 12.62
N ILE A 26 22.14 -6.86 11.54
CA ILE A 26 21.65 -5.50 11.43
C ILE A 26 20.25 -5.55 10.85
N ALA A 27 19.31 -4.94 11.57
CA ALA A 27 17.95 -4.80 11.09
C ALA A 27 17.94 -3.84 9.89
N VAL A 28 17.97 -4.37 8.66
CA VAL A 28 17.85 -3.57 7.41
C VAL A 28 16.46 -3.77 6.80
N PRO A 29 15.76 -2.72 6.33
CA PRO A 29 14.50 -2.87 5.60
C PRO A 29 14.62 -3.75 4.37
N ARG A 30 13.61 -4.60 4.12
CA ARG A 30 13.60 -5.53 2.98
C ARG A 30 13.86 -4.85 1.62
N PRO A 31 13.27 -3.67 1.32
CA PRO A 31 13.54 -2.98 0.06
C PRO A 31 15.02 -2.67 -0.16
N LEU A 32 15.74 -2.24 0.87
CA LEU A 32 17.18 -1.94 0.76
C LEU A 32 18.01 -3.21 0.49
N VAL A 33 17.64 -4.34 1.07
CA VAL A 33 18.29 -5.63 0.79
C VAL A 33 17.99 -6.08 -0.64
N GLN A 34 16.75 -5.90 -1.12
CA GLN A 34 16.35 -6.21 -2.50
C GLN A 34 17.13 -5.39 -3.52
N ILE A 35 17.26 -4.07 -3.29
CA ILE A 35 18.06 -3.17 -4.13
C ILE A 35 19.53 -3.59 -4.13
N ALA A 36 20.10 -3.95 -2.97
CA ALA A 36 21.50 -4.38 -2.89
C ALA A 36 21.75 -5.68 -3.67
N PHE A 37 20.85 -6.67 -3.58
CA PHE A 37 20.93 -7.90 -4.37
C PHE A 37 20.78 -7.63 -5.87
N GLY A 38 19.85 -6.75 -6.25
CA GLY A 38 19.71 -6.30 -7.64
C GLY A 38 21.00 -5.68 -8.18
N ALA A 39 21.59 -4.75 -7.42
CA ALA A 39 22.85 -4.10 -7.79
C ALA A 39 24.01 -5.08 -7.91
N ALA A 40 24.09 -6.08 -7.02
CA ALA A 40 25.08 -7.15 -7.13
C ALA A 40 24.94 -7.95 -8.42
N ILE A 41 23.70 -8.24 -8.86
CA ILE A 41 23.43 -8.95 -10.13
C ILE A 41 23.81 -8.08 -11.33
N GLY A 42 23.43 -6.80 -11.32
CA GLY A 42 23.76 -5.85 -12.38
C GLY A 42 25.26 -5.56 -12.51
N LEU A 43 26.03 -5.74 -11.42
CA LEU A 43 27.50 -5.65 -11.44
C LEU A 43 28.18 -6.97 -11.85
N ALA A 44 27.61 -8.12 -11.48
CA ALA A 44 28.22 -9.43 -11.69
C ALA A 44 27.90 -10.06 -13.05
N SER A 45 26.84 -9.60 -13.73
CA SER A 45 26.41 -10.18 -14.99
C SER A 45 26.09 -9.11 -16.03
N ASP A 46 26.49 -9.35 -17.28
CA ASP A 46 26.04 -8.58 -18.46
C ASP A 46 24.67 -9.06 -18.97
N ILE A 47 23.95 -9.89 -18.19
CA ILE A 47 22.57 -10.27 -18.47
C ILE A 47 21.71 -9.05 -18.17
N ARG A 48 21.77 -8.07 -19.08
CA ARG A 48 20.92 -6.91 -19.03
C ARG A 48 19.52 -7.37 -19.27
N VAL A 49 18.68 -7.05 -18.32
CA VAL A 49 17.27 -7.28 -18.44
C VAL A 49 16.71 -6.24 -19.42
N GLU A 50 16.78 -6.53 -20.71
CA GLU A 50 16.04 -5.78 -21.74
C GLU A 50 14.55 -6.13 -21.59
N PHE A 51 13.87 -5.45 -20.68
CA PHE A 51 12.42 -5.49 -20.60
C PHE A 51 11.81 -4.48 -21.55
N ASP A 52 10.75 -4.93 -22.23
CA ASP A 52 9.79 -4.03 -22.85
C ASP A 52 9.13 -3.19 -21.72
N PRO A 53 9.35 -1.87 -21.68
CA PRO A 53 8.77 -1.01 -20.68
C PRO A 53 7.24 -1.11 -20.65
N GLU A 54 6.59 -1.27 -21.80
CA GLU A 54 5.13 -1.35 -21.89
C GLU A 54 4.58 -2.58 -21.16
N LEU A 55 5.20 -3.74 -21.36
CA LEU A 55 4.84 -4.97 -20.65
C LEU A 55 5.09 -4.86 -19.14
N PHE A 56 6.18 -4.21 -18.74
CA PHE A 56 6.48 -3.97 -17.33
C PHE A 56 5.40 -3.09 -16.67
N PHE A 57 5.02 -1.99 -17.33
CA PHE A 57 3.97 -1.10 -16.83
C PHE A 57 2.64 -1.81 -16.75
N LEU A 58 2.24 -2.50 -17.82
CA LEU A 58 0.98 -3.21 -17.87
C LEU A 58 0.89 -4.32 -16.82
N LEU A 59 1.98 -5.04 -16.55
CA LEU A 59 1.97 -6.18 -15.62
C LEU A 59 1.97 -5.74 -14.14
N LEU A 60 2.69 -4.67 -13.79
CA LEU A 60 2.93 -4.31 -12.39
C LEU A 60 2.07 -3.15 -11.89
N LEU A 61 1.82 -2.12 -12.70
CA LEU A 61 1.10 -0.92 -12.24
C LEU A 61 -0.39 -1.18 -11.96
N PRO A 62 -1.19 -1.74 -12.90
CA PRO A 62 -2.63 -1.87 -12.68
C PRO A 62 -2.98 -2.69 -11.43
N PRO A 63 -2.36 -3.85 -11.15
CA PRO A 63 -2.65 -4.60 -9.93
C PRO A 63 -2.30 -3.85 -8.65
N LEU A 64 -1.13 -3.18 -8.60
CA LEU A 64 -0.71 -2.44 -7.41
C LEU A 64 -1.68 -1.29 -7.13
N LEU A 65 -1.96 -0.48 -8.14
CA LEU A 65 -2.87 0.68 -8.04
C LEU A 65 -4.31 0.29 -7.73
N PHE A 66 -4.78 -0.84 -8.27
CA PHE A 66 -6.10 -1.38 -7.94
C PHE A 66 -6.17 -1.85 -6.49
N LEU A 67 -5.14 -2.56 -6.00
CA LEU A 67 -5.09 -3.03 -4.62
C LEU A 67 -5.06 -1.84 -3.64
N ASP A 68 -4.29 -0.84 -3.99
CA ASP A 68 -4.17 0.45 -3.32
C ASP A 68 -5.53 1.16 -3.25
N GLY A 69 -6.24 1.27 -4.39
CA GLY A 69 -7.61 1.80 -4.44
C GLY A 69 -8.63 0.96 -3.66
N TRP A 70 -8.48 -0.35 -3.62
CA TRP A 70 -9.39 -1.26 -2.93
C TRP A 70 -9.23 -1.21 -1.41
N ARG A 71 -8.03 -0.92 -0.90
CA ARG A 71 -7.78 -0.77 0.54
C ARG A 71 -8.22 0.58 1.11
N ILE A 72 -8.79 1.48 0.30
CA ILE A 72 -9.27 2.79 0.75
C ILE A 72 -10.39 2.63 1.80
N PRO A 73 -10.23 3.23 3.00
CA PRO A 73 -11.33 3.37 3.95
C PRO A 73 -12.29 4.45 3.45
N ASN A 74 -13.35 4.03 2.75
CA ASN A 74 -14.29 4.93 2.07
C ASN A 74 -14.93 5.97 3.03
N ASP A 75 -15.21 5.56 4.28
CA ASP A 75 -15.89 6.41 5.26
C ASP A 75 -15.03 7.59 5.76
N GLU A 76 -13.70 7.39 5.81
CA GLU A 76 -12.75 8.43 6.20
C GLU A 76 -12.57 9.46 5.08
N LEU A 77 -12.54 9.01 3.82
CA LEU A 77 -12.38 9.87 2.65
C LEU A 77 -13.51 10.90 2.54
N PHE A 78 -14.75 10.50 2.85
CA PHE A 78 -15.91 11.39 2.79
C PHE A 78 -16.03 12.32 4.00
N LYS A 79 -15.67 11.84 5.20
CA LYS A 79 -15.70 12.66 6.44
C LYS A 79 -14.71 13.82 6.37
N ASP A 80 -13.50 13.59 5.85
CA ASP A 80 -12.40 14.59 5.83
C ASP A 80 -12.07 15.12 4.44
N ARG A 81 -13.00 15.05 3.48
CA ARG A 81 -12.81 15.40 2.06
C ARG A 81 -12.05 16.72 1.81
N SER A 82 -12.27 17.76 2.63
CA SER A 82 -11.60 19.05 2.47
C SER A 82 -10.13 19.03 2.92
N ALA A 83 -9.82 18.37 4.04
CA ALA A 83 -8.45 18.18 4.51
C ALA A 83 -7.69 17.21 3.59
N VAL A 84 -8.38 16.19 3.10
CA VAL A 84 -7.87 15.19 2.17
C VAL A 84 -7.56 15.80 0.80
N LEU A 85 -8.43 16.65 0.23
CA LEU A 85 -8.12 17.40 -0.99
C LEU A 85 -6.99 18.43 -0.77
N GLU A 86 -6.97 19.13 0.36
CA GLU A 86 -5.94 20.11 0.69
C GLU A 86 -4.57 19.44 0.81
N LEU A 87 -4.48 18.30 1.49
CA LEU A 87 -3.26 17.52 1.61
C LEU A 87 -2.88 16.86 0.28
N ALA A 88 -3.79 16.19 -0.41
CA ALA A 88 -3.42 15.38 -1.57
C ALA A 88 -3.21 16.16 -2.86
N LEU A 89 -3.95 17.25 -3.07
CA LEU A 89 -3.78 18.10 -4.25
C LEU A 89 -2.84 19.26 -3.95
N GLY A 90 -3.00 19.89 -2.79
CA GLY A 90 -2.20 21.05 -2.38
C GLY A 90 -0.73 20.72 -2.15
N LEU A 91 -0.43 19.65 -1.39
CA LEU A 91 0.95 19.22 -1.17
C LEU A 91 1.61 18.78 -2.48
N VAL A 92 0.89 18.06 -3.34
CA VAL A 92 1.46 17.58 -4.61
C VAL A 92 1.79 18.75 -5.52
N VAL A 93 0.88 19.70 -5.72
CA VAL A 93 1.17 20.90 -6.54
C VAL A 93 2.31 21.71 -5.92
N PHE A 94 2.30 21.89 -4.60
CA PHE A 94 3.37 22.60 -3.89
C PHE A 94 4.73 21.92 -4.03
N THR A 95 4.77 20.58 -3.92
CA THR A 95 5.98 19.77 -4.12
C THR A 95 6.46 19.80 -5.56
N VAL A 96 5.56 19.66 -6.53
CA VAL A 96 5.89 19.74 -7.97
C VAL A 96 6.52 21.09 -8.30
N LEU A 97 5.86 22.19 -7.91
CA LEU A 97 6.35 23.54 -8.21
C LEU A 97 7.65 23.84 -7.47
N GLY A 98 7.67 23.63 -6.15
CA GLY A 98 8.84 23.93 -5.32
C GLY A 98 10.06 23.08 -5.70
N MET A 99 9.87 21.77 -5.85
CA MET A 99 10.94 20.85 -6.18
C MET A 99 11.36 20.96 -7.64
N GLY A 100 10.43 21.16 -8.58
CA GLY A 100 10.77 21.31 -9.99
C GLY A 100 11.60 22.57 -10.25
N LEU A 101 11.26 23.69 -9.61
CA LEU A 101 12.07 24.91 -9.66
C LEU A 101 13.43 24.71 -9.00
N LEU A 102 13.48 24.05 -7.84
CA LEU A 102 14.74 23.74 -7.15
C LEU A 102 15.66 22.85 -8.00
N ILE A 103 15.13 21.78 -8.60
CA ILE A 103 15.88 20.86 -9.44
C ILE A 103 16.42 21.59 -10.67
N ASN A 104 15.61 22.41 -11.34
CA ASN A 104 16.07 23.18 -12.51
C ASN A 104 17.14 24.21 -12.13
N TRP A 105 17.00 24.87 -10.98
CA TRP A 105 18.02 25.79 -10.47
C TRP A 105 19.34 25.08 -10.12
N MET A 106 19.26 23.90 -9.48
CA MET A 106 20.43 23.09 -9.13
C MET A 106 21.10 22.43 -10.33
N ILE A 107 20.30 22.06 -11.34
CA ILE A 107 20.73 21.34 -12.54
C ILE A 107 20.18 22.08 -13.78
N PRO A 108 20.83 23.17 -14.21
CA PRO A 108 20.34 23.97 -15.34
C PRO A 108 20.25 23.21 -16.68
N ALA A 109 20.99 22.11 -16.83
CA ALA A 109 20.92 21.24 -18.00
C ALA A 109 19.63 20.39 -18.07
N MET A 110 18.87 20.29 -16.98
CA MET A 110 17.58 19.62 -16.99
C MET A 110 16.49 20.65 -17.35
N PRO A 111 15.79 20.49 -18.49
CA PRO A 111 14.71 21.41 -18.86
C PRO A 111 13.64 21.47 -17.78
N LEU A 112 13.01 22.63 -17.63
CA LEU A 112 12.04 22.87 -16.57
C LEU A 112 10.89 21.85 -16.55
N GLY A 113 10.39 21.44 -17.72
CA GLY A 113 9.35 20.41 -17.81
C GLY A 113 9.83 19.02 -17.35
N VAL A 114 11.11 18.66 -17.57
CA VAL A 114 11.69 17.41 -17.06
C VAL A 114 11.86 17.49 -15.54
N ALA A 115 12.26 18.65 -15.03
CA ALA A 115 12.38 18.88 -13.58
C ALA A 115 11.01 18.80 -12.88
N PHE A 116 9.95 19.37 -13.48
CA PHE A 116 8.58 19.21 -12.98
C PHE A 116 8.10 17.76 -13.08
N ALA A 117 8.44 17.04 -14.15
CA ALA A 117 8.10 15.63 -14.30
C ALA A 117 8.77 14.79 -13.20
N LEU A 118 10.07 15.00 -12.97
CA LEU A 118 10.81 14.34 -11.90
C LEU A 118 10.21 14.68 -10.53
N ALA A 119 9.93 15.95 -10.25
CA ALA A 119 9.29 16.38 -9.00
C ALA A 119 7.91 15.73 -8.80
N ALA A 120 7.12 15.61 -9.86
CA ALA A 120 5.80 14.99 -9.83
C ALA A 120 5.84 13.49 -9.53
N VAL A 121 6.83 12.77 -10.04
CA VAL A 121 7.02 11.33 -9.75
C VAL A 121 7.64 11.08 -8.37
N LEU A 122 8.41 12.04 -7.85
CA LEU A 122 9.00 11.99 -6.50
C LEU A 122 8.04 12.43 -5.37
N SER A 123 6.92 13.07 -5.74
CA SER A 123 5.91 13.58 -4.81
C SER A 123 5.12 12.46 -4.11
N PRO A 124 4.64 11.42 -4.82
CA PRO A 124 4.00 10.29 -4.17
C PRO A 124 4.92 9.56 -3.20
N THR A 125 4.34 9.03 -2.12
CA THR A 125 5.08 8.31 -1.07
C THR A 125 4.45 6.99 -0.77
N ASP A 126 5.25 5.95 -0.55
CA ASP A 126 4.85 4.56 -0.43
C ASP A 126 4.76 4.14 1.07
N PRO A 127 3.54 3.99 1.62
CA PRO A 127 3.31 3.60 3.01
C PRO A 127 3.62 2.12 3.25
N ILE A 128 3.72 1.30 2.21
CA ILE A 128 4.11 -0.12 2.31
C ILE A 128 5.59 -0.20 2.63
N ALA A 129 6.40 0.63 1.97
CA ALA A 129 7.83 0.76 2.27
C ALA A 129 8.06 1.19 3.73
N VAL A 130 7.24 2.09 4.26
CA VAL A 130 7.26 2.52 5.67
C VAL A 130 6.76 1.43 6.60
N SER A 131 5.69 0.72 6.23
CA SER A 131 5.11 -0.37 7.01
C SER A 131 6.09 -1.54 7.18
N ALA A 132 7.00 -1.74 6.21
CA ALA A 132 8.09 -2.69 6.35
C ALA A 132 9.08 -2.32 7.48
N ILE A 133 9.22 -1.02 7.77
CA ILE A 133 10.03 -0.42 8.84
C ILE A 133 9.22 -0.39 10.16
N ALA A 134 7.91 -0.12 10.08
CA ALA A 134 6.96 0.03 11.17
C ALA A 134 6.86 -1.20 12.09
N ARG A 135 7.21 -2.40 11.61
CA ARG A 135 7.28 -3.60 12.48
C ARG A 135 8.28 -3.47 13.65
N ARG A 136 9.13 -2.43 13.64
CA ARG A 136 10.22 -2.22 14.60
C ARG A 136 9.91 -1.15 15.65
N VAL A 137 8.90 -0.33 15.41
CA VAL A 137 8.56 0.82 16.27
C VAL A 137 7.05 0.97 16.24
N PRO A 138 6.36 1.01 17.39
CA PRO A 138 4.91 1.16 17.41
C PRO A 138 4.53 2.50 16.77
N ILE A 139 4.13 2.45 15.50
CA ILE A 139 3.57 3.60 14.80
C ILE A 139 2.13 3.77 15.29
N PRO A 140 1.75 4.96 15.80
CA PRO A 140 0.36 5.25 16.17
C PRO A 140 -0.58 4.93 15.00
N ARG A 141 -1.69 4.24 15.30
CA ARG A 141 -2.64 3.76 14.28
C ARG A 141 -3.13 4.89 13.38
N ARG A 142 -3.49 6.04 13.95
CA ARG A 142 -3.86 7.24 13.19
C ARG A 142 -2.76 7.74 12.25
N MET A 143 -1.50 7.72 12.67
CA MET A 143 -0.39 8.10 11.79
C MET A 143 -0.28 7.16 10.60
N ARG A 144 -0.47 5.85 10.82
CA ARG A 144 -0.49 4.84 9.76
C ARG A 144 -1.63 5.08 8.78
N HIS A 145 -2.85 5.31 9.28
CA HIS A 145 -4.01 5.60 8.43
C HIS A 145 -3.87 6.90 7.65
N ILE A 146 -3.36 7.97 8.27
CA ILE A 146 -3.10 9.23 7.57
C ILE A 146 -2.07 9.01 6.45
N LEU A 147 -0.98 8.28 6.71
CA LEU A 147 0.03 7.97 5.69
C LEU A 147 -0.53 7.10 4.55
N GLU A 148 -1.38 6.12 4.88
CA GLU A 148 -2.06 5.26 3.89
C GLU A 148 -3.04 6.06 3.02
N GLY A 149 -3.86 6.92 3.63
CA GLY A 149 -4.82 7.77 2.91
C GLY A 149 -4.15 8.87 2.07
N GLU A 150 -3.07 9.48 2.58
CA GLU A 150 -2.29 10.51 1.88
C GLU A 150 -1.59 9.93 0.64
N SER A 151 -0.96 8.76 0.78
CA SER A 151 -0.23 8.07 -0.31
C SER A 151 -1.05 7.95 -1.58
N LEU A 152 -2.28 7.43 -1.46
CA LEU A 152 -3.08 7.01 -2.60
C LEU A 152 -3.50 8.19 -3.48
N LEU A 153 -3.91 9.27 -2.83
CA LEU A 153 -4.31 10.47 -3.54
C LEU A 153 -3.09 11.25 -4.05
N ASN A 154 -1.95 11.16 -3.35
CA ASN A 154 -0.68 11.68 -3.84
C ASN A 154 -0.18 10.91 -5.06
N ASP A 155 -0.35 9.58 -5.12
CA ASP A 155 -0.01 8.74 -6.27
C ASP A 155 -0.79 9.17 -7.51
N ALA A 156 -2.12 9.33 -7.37
CA ALA A 156 -3.00 9.79 -8.44
C ALA A 156 -2.65 11.23 -8.89
N SER A 157 -2.52 12.16 -7.94
CA SER A 157 -2.25 13.57 -8.24
C SER A 157 -0.84 13.79 -8.79
N GLY A 158 0.16 13.08 -8.27
CA GLY A 158 1.55 13.16 -8.71
C GLY A 158 1.73 12.66 -10.14
N LEU A 159 1.11 11.53 -10.47
CA LEU A 159 1.13 11.01 -11.84
C LEU A 159 0.43 11.95 -12.84
N VAL A 160 -0.64 12.61 -12.42
CA VAL A 160 -1.31 13.63 -13.22
C VAL A 160 -0.38 14.80 -13.51
N CYS A 161 0.25 15.34 -12.47
CA CYS A 161 1.27 16.39 -12.61
C CYS A 161 2.42 15.95 -13.53
N PHE A 162 2.82 14.68 -13.45
CA PHE A 162 3.84 14.10 -14.32
C PHE A 162 3.42 14.11 -15.79
N ARG A 163 2.20 13.67 -16.11
CA ARG A 163 1.68 13.68 -17.49
C ARG A 163 1.65 15.09 -18.07
N PHE A 164 1.29 16.10 -17.27
CA PHE A 164 1.36 17.49 -17.71
C PHE A 164 2.77 17.96 -18.00
N ALA A 165 3.70 17.64 -17.10
CA ALA A 165 5.08 18.03 -17.26
C ALA A 165 5.69 17.39 -18.51
N VAL A 166 5.44 16.10 -18.75
CA VAL A 166 5.86 15.40 -19.97
C VAL A 166 5.21 15.98 -21.22
N ALA A 167 3.89 16.24 -21.19
CA ALA A 167 3.19 16.84 -22.31
C ALA A 167 3.78 18.21 -22.67
N ALA A 168 4.08 19.05 -21.69
CA ALA A 168 4.70 20.36 -21.90
C ALA A 168 6.11 20.25 -22.51
N VAL A 169 6.90 19.23 -22.16
CA VAL A 169 8.20 18.96 -22.82
C VAL A 169 8.00 18.53 -24.28
N VAL A 170 7.00 17.68 -24.54
CA VAL A 170 6.74 17.11 -25.87
C VAL A 170 6.17 18.15 -26.84
N THR A 171 5.24 18.99 -26.40
CA THR A 171 4.57 19.98 -27.25
C THR A 171 5.35 21.29 -27.39
N GLY A 172 6.31 21.55 -26.49
CA GLY A 172 7.05 22.82 -26.42
C GLY A 172 6.19 24.05 -26.10
N THR A 173 4.89 23.87 -25.90
CA THR A 173 3.91 24.91 -25.61
C THR A 173 3.15 24.54 -24.34
N PHE A 174 3.03 25.51 -23.43
CA PHE A 174 2.27 25.34 -22.19
C PHE A 174 1.01 26.22 -22.25
N SER A 175 -0.14 25.58 -22.45
CA SER A 175 -1.46 26.21 -22.28
C SER A 175 -2.10 25.63 -21.04
N LEU A 176 -2.23 26.44 -19.98
CA LEU A 176 -2.83 26.00 -18.72
C LEU A 176 -4.29 25.55 -18.92
N ALA A 177 -5.02 26.23 -19.81
CA ALA A 177 -6.42 25.92 -20.11
C ALA A 177 -6.59 24.60 -20.87
N ASP A 178 -5.80 24.39 -21.94
CA ASP A 178 -5.88 23.15 -22.72
C ASP A 178 -5.37 21.96 -21.92
N ALA A 179 -4.32 22.16 -21.10
CA ALA A 179 -3.87 21.16 -20.15
C ALA A 179 -4.97 20.81 -19.16
N ALA A 180 -5.62 21.80 -18.53
CA ALA A 180 -6.70 21.55 -17.58
C ALA A 180 -7.88 20.78 -18.19
N LEU A 181 -8.30 21.13 -19.41
CA LEU A 181 -9.38 20.44 -20.12
C LEU A 181 -9.01 19.01 -20.52
N THR A 182 -7.82 18.82 -21.11
CA THR A 182 -7.33 17.49 -21.51
C THR A 182 -7.20 16.58 -20.30
N PHE A 183 -6.76 17.11 -19.16
CA PHE A 183 -6.73 16.36 -17.92
C PHE A 183 -8.11 16.03 -17.38
N MET A 184 -9.03 16.99 -17.35
CA MET A 184 -10.40 16.71 -16.92
C MET A 184 -10.98 15.55 -17.73
N TRP A 185 -10.73 15.54 -19.04
CA TRP A 185 -11.12 14.45 -19.93
C TRP A 185 -10.42 13.13 -19.59
N MET A 186 -9.08 13.11 -19.57
CA MET A 186 -8.30 11.88 -19.30
C MET A 186 -8.59 11.29 -17.91
N ALA A 187 -8.83 12.15 -16.92
CA ALA A 187 -9.08 11.76 -15.54
C ALA A 187 -10.51 11.32 -15.31
N ALA A 188 -11.50 12.12 -15.73
CA ALA A 188 -12.90 11.73 -15.62
C ALA A 188 -13.19 10.50 -16.48
N GLY A 189 -12.67 10.46 -17.71
CA GLY A 189 -12.79 9.31 -18.61
C GLY A 189 -12.18 8.05 -18.01
N GLY A 190 -10.93 8.13 -17.52
CA GLY A 190 -10.26 6.98 -16.88
C GLY A 190 -11.05 6.46 -15.67
N LEU A 191 -11.44 7.36 -14.76
CA LEU A 191 -12.22 6.99 -13.58
C LEU A 191 -13.58 6.38 -13.94
N LEU A 192 -14.31 6.99 -14.86
CA LEU A 192 -15.62 6.49 -15.33
C LEU A 192 -15.49 5.11 -15.97
N ILE A 193 -14.46 4.88 -16.79
CA ILE A 193 -14.19 3.57 -17.40
C ILE A 193 -13.88 2.54 -16.31
N GLY A 194 -12.99 2.86 -15.37
CA GLY A 194 -12.65 1.97 -14.26
C GLY A 194 -13.86 1.55 -13.42
N VAL A 195 -14.71 2.51 -13.06
CA VAL A 195 -15.97 2.28 -12.34
C VAL A 195 -16.91 1.42 -13.18
N SER A 196 -17.12 1.77 -14.45
CA SER A 196 -18.07 1.10 -15.33
C SER A 196 -17.68 -0.35 -15.60
N VAL A 197 -16.40 -0.61 -15.92
CA VAL A 197 -15.86 -1.96 -16.14
C VAL A 197 -16.04 -2.82 -14.90
N THR A 198 -15.65 -2.31 -13.73
CA THR A 198 -15.77 -3.05 -12.47
C THR A 198 -17.22 -3.34 -12.13
N MET A 199 -18.11 -2.34 -12.22
CA MET A 199 -19.54 -2.52 -11.99
C MET A 199 -20.15 -3.55 -12.95
N ALA A 200 -19.80 -3.51 -14.24
CA ALA A 200 -20.30 -4.45 -15.24
C ALA A 200 -19.87 -5.89 -14.91
N ILE A 201 -18.60 -6.09 -14.58
CA ILE A 201 -18.06 -7.40 -14.18
C ILE A 201 -18.74 -7.90 -12.91
N MET A 202 -18.91 -7.04 -11.90
CA MET A 202 -19.53 -7.41 -10.63
C MET A 202 -21.01 -7.77 -10.78
N ARG A 203 -21.79 -6.99 -11.54
CA ARG A 203 -23.20 -7.30 -11.81
C ARG A 203 -23.36 -8.60 -12.60
N THR A 204 -22.51 -8.81 -13.60
CA THR A 204 -22.51 -10.05 -14.39
C THR A 204 -22.20 -11.25 -13.51
N LYS A 205 -21.18 -11.12 -12.66
CA LYS A 205 -20.81 -12.14 -11.68
C LYS A 205 -21.95 -12.43 -10.71
N GLU A 206 -22.57 -11.42 -10.11
CA GLU A 206 -23.69 -11.60 -9.18
C GLU A 206 -24.86 -12.31 -9.85
N HIS A 207 -25.17 -11.95 -11.10
CA HIS A 207 -26.21 -12.59 -11.89
C HIS A 207 -25.92 -14.07 -12.14
N ILE A 208 -24.68 -14.41 -12.52
CA ILE A 208 -24.25 -15.80 -12.76
C ILE A 208 -24.23 -16.58 -11.43
N GLY A 209 -23.68 -16.01 -10.36
CA GLY A 209 -23.56 -16.66 -9.06
C GLY A 209 -24.92 -17.03 -8.46
N ARG A 210 -25.92 -16.17 -8.63
CA ARG A 210 -27.30 -16.47 -8.22
C ARG A 210 -27.96 -17.60 -9.01
N ARG A 211 -27.56 -17.81 -10.27
CA ARG A 211 -28.15 -18.80 -11.19
C ARG A 211 -27.44 -20.15 -11.17
N PHE A 212 -26.12 -20.15 -11.06
CA PHE A 212 -25.27 -21.32 -11.28
C PHE A 212 -24.34 -21.66 -10.11
N GLY A 213 -24.37 -20.87 -9.02
CA GLY A 213 -23.51 -21.05 -7.84
C GLY A 213 -22.18 -20.29 -7.94
N GLU A 214 -21.49 -20.17 -6.80
CA GLU A 214 -20.19 -19.48 -6.70
C GLU A 214 -19.03 -20.47 -6.54
N ASP A 215 -18.02 -20.36 -7.40
CA ASP A 215 -16.71 -20.98 -7.19
C ASP A 215 -15.70 -19.93 -6.67
N SER A 216 -15.05 -20.24 -5.55
CA SER A 216 -14.04 -19.36 -4.95
C SER A 216 -12.84 -19.11 -5.86
N GLY A 217 -12.42 -20.09 -6.67
CA GLY A 217 -11.28 -19.95 -7.58
C GLY A 217 -11.54 -18.92 -8.69
N SER A 218 -12.66 -19.11 -9.40
CA SER A 218 -13.13 -18.21 -10.46
C SER A 218 -13.32 -16.78 -9.94
N ASN A 219 -13.83 -16.63 -8.72
CA ASN A 219 -14.03 -15.34 -8.06
C ASN A 219 -12.74 -14.57 -7.74
N ILE A 220 -11.63 -15.26 -7.56
CA ILE A 220 -10.32 -14.65 -7.37
C ILE A 220 -9.73 -14.29 -8.72
N LEU A 221 -9.79 -15.19 -9.71
CA LEU A 221 -9.27 -14.93 -11.04
C LEU A 221 -9.93 -13.71 -11.70
N VAL A 222 -11.26 -13.59 -11.61
CA VAL A 222 -11.98 -12.39 -12.10
C VAL A 222 -11.46 -11.13 -11.41
N SER A 223 -11.22 -11.17 -10.09
CA SER A 223 -10.65 -10.04 -9.35
C SER A 223 -9.26 -9.67 -9.87
N LEU A 224 -8.44 -10.64 -10.27
CA LEU A 224 -7.13 -10.37 -10.86
C LEU A 224 -7.21 -9.76 -12.26
N LEU A 225 -8.27 -10.05 -13.02
CA LEU A 225 -8.44 -9.54 -14.40
C LEU A 225 -9.01 -8.11 -14.45
N ILE A 226 -9.82 -7.70 -13.47
CA ILE A 226 -10.42 -6.35 -13.39
C ILE A 226 -9.40 -5.21 -13.62
N PRO A 227 -8.26 -5.13 -12.92
CA PRO A 227 -7.31 -4.03 -13.10
C PRO A 227 -6.79 -3.92 -14.54
N PHE A 228 -6.48 -5.06 -15.18
CA PHE A 228 -6.00 -5.09 -16.56
C PHE A 228 -7.10 -4.69 -17.54
N ALA A 229 -8.32 -5.20 -17.35
CA ALA A 229 -9.47 -4.86 -18.17
C ALA A 229 -9.79 -3.36 -18.12
N ALA A 230 -9.79 -2.77 -16.91
CA ALA A 230 -10.01 -1.33 -16.73
C ALA A 230 -8.90 -0.49 -17.36
N TYR A 231 -7.64 -0.91 -17.18
CA TYR A 231 -6.47 -0.22 -17.74
C TYR A 231 -6.50 -0.20 -19.27
N LEU A 232 -6.64 -1.37 -19.90
CA LEU A 232 -6.65 -1.52 -21.36
C LEU A 232 -7.83 -0.78 -22.01
N ALA A 233 -9.03 -0.91 -21.44
CA ALA A 233 -10.21 -0.22 -21.96
C ALA A 233 -10.06 1.31 -21.90
N SER A 234 -9.37 1.82 -20.88
CA SER A 234 -9.11 3.25 -20.76
C SER A 234 -8.04 3.73 -21.74
N GLU A 235 -6.96 2.97 -21.95
CA GLU A 235 -5.93 3.33 -22.93
C GLU A 235 -6.47 3.35 -24.37
N GLU A 236 -7.32 2.39 -24.75
CA GLU A 236 -8.00 2.39 -26.06
C GLU A 236 -8.88 3.63 -26.24
N ALA A 237 -9.47 4.14 -25.15
CA ALA A 237 -10.26 5.37 -25.15
C ALA A 237 -9.42 6.66 -25.07
N GLY A 238 -8.08 6.57 -25.09
CA GLY A 238 -7.18 7.72 -24.90
C GLY A 238 -7.26 8.37 -23.52
N CYS A 239 -7.78 7.64 -22.53
CA CYS A 239 -7.94 8.08 -21.15
C CYS A 239 -6.85 7.47 -20.25
N SER A 240 -6.73 7.96 -19.00
CA SER A 240 -5.69 7.47 -18.08
C SER A 240 -5.98 6.06 -17.54
N GLY A 241 -5.29 5.05 -18.09
CA GLY A 241 -5.38 3.65 -17.63
C GLY A 241 -5.05 3.47 -16.14
N ILE A 242 -4.17 4.32 -15.60
CA ILE A 242 -3.82 4.32 -14.18
C ILE A 242 -5.02 4.77 -13.32
N LEU A 243 -5.70 5.85 -13.69
CA LEU A 243 -6.90 6.31 -12.97
C LEU A 243 -8.07 5.33 -13.13
N ALA A 244 -8.11 4.59 -14.25
CA ALA A 244 -9.07 3.49 -14.42
C ALA A 244 -8.81 2.34 -13.46
N ALA A 245 -7.55 1.91 -13.27
CA ALA A 245 -7.21 0.88 -12.28
C ALA A 245 -7.55 1.33 -10.84
N VAL A 246 -7.28 2.59 -10.49
CA VAL A 246 -7.65 3.16 -9.18
C VAL A 246 -9.18 3.21 -9.00
N GLY A 247 -9.91 3.71 -9.99
CA GLY A 247 -11.38 3.75 -9.97
C GLY A 247 -12.01 2.37 -9.85
N ALA A 248 -11.40 1.38 -10.50
CA ALA A 248 -11.78 -0.02 -10.37
C ALA A 248 -11.56 -0.54 -8.94
N GLY A 249 -10.41 -0.24 -8.32
CA GLY A 249 -10.11 -0.61 -6.93
C GLY A 249 -11.10 0.00 -5.94
N VAL A 250 -11.35 1.31 -6.07
CA VAL A 250 -12.34 2.03 -5.23
C VAL A 250 -13.73 1.40 -5.36
N THR A 251 -14.16 1.11 -6.60
CA THR A 251 -15.46 0.48 -6.86
C THR A 251 -15.56 -0.90 -6.22
N MET A 252 -14.47 -1.68 -6.27
CA MET A 252 -14.38 -2.98 -5.61
C MET A 252 -14.55 -2.87 -4.09
N SER A 253 -13.95 -1.85 -3.46
CA SER A 253 -14.09 -1.58 -2.03
C SER A 253 -15.55 -1.39 -1.62
N PHE A 254 -16.28 -0.52 -2.34
CA PHE A 254 -17.70 -0.29 -2.08
C PHE A 254 -18.55 -1.56 -2.24
N ALA A 255 -18.25 -2.35 -3.26
CA ALA A 255 -19.05 -3.52 -3.57
C ALA A 255 -18.71 -4.74 -2.68
N GLU A 256 -17.57 -4.74 -1.97
CA GLU A 256 -17.33 -5.69 -0.89
C GLU A 256 -18.02 -5.29 0.42
N ALA A 257 -18.19 -4.00 0.68
CA ALA A 257 -18.90 -3.51 1.87
C ALA A 257 -20.36 -3.98 1.91
N THR A 258 -20.98 -4.25 0.76
CA THR A 258 -22.32 -4.86 0.65
C THR A 258 -22.39 -6.33 1.10
N GLY A 259 -21.27 -6.97 1.46
CA GLY A 259 -21.26 -8.24 2.19
C GLY A 259 -21.54 -9.51 1.38
N GLN A 260 -21.64 -9.42 0.05
CA GLN A 260 -22.17 -10.50 -0.80
C GLN A 260 -21.22 -11.68 -1.06
N ALA A 261 -19.92 -11.55 -0.76
CA ALA A 261 -18.95 -12.63 -1.00
C ALA A 261 -18.89 -13.64 0.15
N LEU A 262 -18.69 -14.93 -0.16
CA LEU A 262 -18.38 -15.96 0.85
C LEU A 262 -17.15 -15.58 1.69
N ALA A 263 -17.19 -15.84 3.01
CA ALA A 263 -16.08 -15.51 3.92
C ALA A 263 -14.76 -16.18 3.53
N ALA A 264 -14.80 -17.45 3.12
CA ALA A 264 -13.62 -18.17 2.61
C ALA A 264 -13.02 -17.53 1.36
N THR A 265 -13.87 -16.99 0.46
CA THR A 265 -13.43 -16.26 -0.74
C THR A 265 -12.73 -14.96 -0.34
N ARG A 266 -13.21 -14.22 0.66
CA ARG A 266 -12.55 -12.99 1.14
C ARG A 266 -11.15 -13.27 1.70
N VAL A 267 -11.01 -14.29 2.55
CA VAL A 267 -9.72 -14.66 3.15
C VAL A 267 -8.72 -15.10 2.09
N ARG A 268 -9.13 -16.00 1.18
CA ARG A 268 -8.25 -16.49 0.12
C ARG A 268 -7.85 -15.39 -0.86
N ARG A 269 -8.80 -14.52 -1.24
CA ARG A 269 -8.54 -13.36 -2.11
C ARG A 269 -7.50 -12.43 -1.47
N ARG A 270 -7.65 -12.08 -0.19
CA ARG A 270 -6.68 -11.23 0.52
C ARG A 270 -5.28 -11.84 0.49
N ALA A 271 -5.15 -13.13 0.77
CA ALA A 271 -3.86 -13.83 0.72
C ALA A 271 -3.20 -13.80 -0.68
N VAL A 272 -3.98 -13.99 -1.75
CA VAL A 272 -3.47 -13.90 -3.14
C VAL A 272 -2.98 -12.49 -3.46
N TRP A 273 -3.75 -11.47 -3.09
CA TRP A 273 -3.36 -10.09 -3.34
C TRP A 273 -2.16 -9.63 -2.51
N ASP A 274 -2.05 -10.10 -1.26
CA ASP A 274 -0.87 -9.86 -0.43
C ASP A 274 0.39 -10.51 -1.05
N MET A 275 0.25 -11.70 -1.65
CA MET A 275 1.34 -12.36 -2.39
C MET A 275 1.72 -11.57 -3.65
N ILE A 276 0.74 -11.10 -4.43
CA ILE A 276 0.98 -10.28 -5.62
C ILE A 276 1.70 -8.99 -5.24
N GLN A 277 1.22 -8.27 -4.22
CA GLN A 277 1.87 -7.06 -3.74
C GLN A 277 3.31 -7.32 -3.28
N PHE A 278 3.53 -8.41 -2.54
CA PHE A 278 4.87 -8.81 -2.10
C PHE A 278 5.82 -9.10 -3.28
N ALA A 279 5.34 -9.87 -4.26
CA ALA A 279 6.13 -10.23 -5.45
C ALA A 279 6.41 -8.99 -6.31
N SER A 280 5.38 -8.21 -6.66
CA SER A 280 5.49 -7.02 -7.50
C SER A 280 6.42 -5.97 -6.89
N ASN A 281 6.22 -5.60 -5.62
CA ASN A 281 7.11 -4.63 -4.96
C ASN A 281 8.54 -5.14 -4.87
N GLY A 282 8.72 -6.43 -4.56
CA GLY A 282 10.05 -7.03 -4.53
C GLY A 282 10.75 -6.96 -5.89
N VAL A 283 10.05 -7.32 -6.96
CA VAL A 283 10.58 -7.28 -8.33
C VAL A 283 10.98 -5.87 -8.71
N VAL A 284 10.14 -4.87 -8.39
CA VAL A 284 10.43 -3.46 -8.65
C VAL A 284 11.70 -2.99 -7.94
N PHE A 285 11.90 -3.34 -6.66
CA PHE A 285 13.11 -2.98 -5.93
C PHE A 285 14.37 -3.71 -6.40
N VAL A 286 14.25 -4.99 -6.79
CA VAL A 286 15.38 -5.74 -7.38
C VAL A 286 15.77 -5.12 -8.72
N LEU A 287 14.81 -4.79 -9.57
CA LEU A 287 15.06 -4.14 -10.87
C LEU A 287 15.67 -2.75 -10.72
N LEU A 288 15.22 -1.98 -9.72
CA LEU A 288 15.85 -0.71 -9.38
C LEU A 288 17.34 -0.90 -9.08
N GLY A 289 17.67 -1.90 -8.26
CA GLY A 289 19.05 -2.24 -7.94
C GLY A 289 19.85 -2.65 -9.16
N GLU A 290 19.30 -3.53 -9.99
CA GLU A 290 19.97 -4.06 -11.19
C GLU A 290 20.28 -2.97 -12.23
N GLN A 291 19.38 -1.99 -12.40
CA GLN A 291 19.58 -0.91 -13.37
C GLN A 291 20.54 0.18 -12.89
N LEU A 292 20.74 0.32 -11.58
CA LEU A 292 21.53 1.41 -10.99
C LEU A 292 22.99 1.47 -11.51
N PRO A 293 23.75 0.35 -11.58
CA PRO A 293 25.10 0.33 -12.15
C PRO A 293 25.16 0.76 -13.62
N ALA A 294 24.14 0.43 -14.43
CA ALA A 294 24.11 0.75 -15.86
C ALA A 294 23.75 2.22 -16.14
N ILE A 295 22.94 2.83 -15.28
CA ILE A 295 22.47 4.21 -15.42
C ILE A 295 23.49 5.21 -14.88
N LEU A 296 24.27 4.83 -13.86
CA LEU A 296 25.26 5.72 -13.22
C LEU A 296 26.26 6.35 -14.22
N PRO A 297 26.90 5.61 -15.15
CA PRO A 297 27.79 6.22 -16.15
C PRO A 297 27.08 7.17 -17.11
N LYS A 298 25.83 6.86 -17.49
CA LYS A 298 25.03 7.71 -18.39
C LYS A 298 24.64 9.03 -17.72
N ALA A 299 24.24 8.97 -16.46
CA ALA A 299 23.95 10.14 -15.65
C ALA A 299 25.21 11.02 -15.43
N GLN A 300 26.38 10.40 -15.22
CA GLN A 300 27.66 11.12 -15.14
C GLN A 300 27.99 11.86 -16.43
N ALA A 301 27.73 11.26 -17.60
CA ALA A 301 27.95 11.91 -18.89
C ALA A 301 27.06 13.15 -19.06
N THR A 302 25.79 13.09 -18.67
CA THR A 302 24.87 14.24 -18.75
C THR A 302 25.28 15.40 -17.84
N VAL A 303 25.80 15.11 -16.64
CA VAL A 303 26.29 16.14 -15.70
C VAL A 303 27.68 16.65 -16.07
N GLY A 304 28.51 15.82 -16.71
CA GLY A 304 29.82 16.25 -17.22
C GLY A 304 29.73 17.38 -18.25
N LEU A 305 28.63 17.46 -19.00
CA LEU A 305 28.36 18.53 -19.96
C LEU A 305 28.22 19.92 -19.30
N THR A 306 27.98 19.99 -17.98
CA THR A 306 27.83 21.26 -17.23
C THR A 306 29.06 21.61 -16.39
N GLY A 307 30.21 20.97 -16.62
CA GLY A 307 31.48 21.31 -15.97
C GLY A 307 31.71 20.66 -14.59
N HIS A 308 30.83 19.76 -14.16
CA HIS A 308 30.98 19.01 -12.90
C HIS A 308 31.51 17.60 -13.19
N SER A 309 32.82 17.41 -13.05
CA SER A 309 33.51 16.16 -13.41
C SER A 309 33.65 15.14 -12.28
N SER A 310 33.25 15.47 -11.04
CA SER A 310 33.33 14.53 -9.91
C SER A 310 32.04 13.71 -9.70
N PRO A 311 32.11 12.37 -9.57
CA PRO A 311 30.95 11.53 -9.26
C PRO A 311 30.22 11.89 -7.97
N LEU A 312 30.88 12.60 -7.05
CA LEU A 312 30.32 13.02 -5.76
C LEU A 312 29.21 14.05 -5.91
N TRP A 313 29.19 14.83 -6.99
CA TRP A 313 28.12 15.80 -7.24
C TRP A 313 26.77 15.14 -7.46
N LEU A 314 26.72 13.98 -8.11
CA LEU A 314 25.49 13.20 -8.30
C LEU A 314 24.89 12.75 -6.97
N ALA A 315 25.73 12.26 -6.05
CA ALA A 315 25.30 11.92 -4.69
C ALA A 315 24.82 13.17 -3.94
N GLY A 316 25.50 14.30 -4.13
CA GLY A 316 25.08 15.61 -3.61
C GLY A 316 23.69 16.03 -4.09
N TYR A 317 23.39 15.91 -5.39
CA TYR A 317 22.06 16.20 -5.93
C TYR A 317 20.98 15.29 -5.35
N VAL A 318 21.24 13.98 -5.27
CA VAL A 318 20.31 13.02 -4.66
C VAL A 318 20.01 13.38 -3.21
N LEU A 319 21.05 13.64 -2.42
CA LEU A 319 20.90 14.00 -1.00
C LEU A 319 20.18 15.34 -0.83
N ALA A 320 20.48 16.33 -1.66
CA ALA A 320 19.83 17.64 -1.63
C ALA A 320 18.34 17.53 -1.99
N ILE A 321 17.98 16.78 -3.05
CA ILE A 321 16.58 16.54 -3.42
C ILE A 321 15.85 15.79 -2.32
N ALA A 322 16.45 14.72 -1.77
CA ALA A 322 15.85 13.95 -0.69
C ALA A 322 15.63 14.81 0.58
N ALA A 323 16.64 15.59 0.98
CA ALA A 323 16.54 16.50 2.11
C ALA A 323 15.49 17.59 1.88
N ALA A 324 15.48 18.22 0.70
CA ALA A 324 14.51 19.24 0.34
C ALA A 324 13.07 18.67 0.34
N LEU A 325 12.86 17.45 -0.15
CA LEU A 325 11.58 16.76 -0.09
C LEU A 325 11.13 16.51 1.36
N THR A 326 12.06 16.08 2.23
CA THR A 326 11.76 15.88 3.66
C THR A 326 11.45 17.20 4.36
N VAL A 327 12.19 18.27 4.07
CA VAL A 327 11.94 19.61 4.63
C VAL A 327 10.61 20.16 4.15
N LEU A 328 10.29 20.02 2.87
CA LEU A 328 9.03 20.51 2.31
C LEU A 328 7.84 19.80 2.96
N ARG A 329 7.93 18.48 3.16
CA ARG A 329 6.94 17.71 3.91
C ARG A 329 6.86 18.14 5.36
N PHE A 330 7.98 18.44 6.01
CA PHE A 330 8.02 18.94 7.39
C PHE A 330 7.33 20.30 7.53
N VAL A 331 7.61 21.24 6.61
CA VAL A 331 6.96 22.55 6.57
C VAL A 331 5.46 22.39 6.36
N TRP A 332 5.05 21.55 5.40
CA TRP A 332 3.64 21.34 5.10
C TRP A 332 2.90 20.63 6.23
N ALA A 333 3.46 19.55 6.78
CA ALA A 333 2.87 18.83 7.90
C ALA A 333 2.77 19.73 9.14
N GLY A 334 3.81 20.53 9.41
CA GLY A 334 3.80 21.54 10.47
C GLY A 334 2.72 22.59 10.27
N LEU A 335 2.56 23.12 9.05
CA LEU A 335 1.52 24.10 8.72
C LEU A 335 0.12 23.52 8.82
N SER A 336 -0.12 22.34 8.25
CA SER A 336 -1.42 21.64 8.26
C SER A 336 -1.86 21.31 9.68
N LEU A 337 -0.95 20.78 10.51
CA LEU A 337 -1.23 20.51 11.93
C LEU A 337 -1.48 21.81 12.69
N SER A 338 -0.67 22.86 12.46
CA SER A 338 -0.87 24.16 13.11
C SER A 338 -2.21 24.80 12.76
N LEU A 339 -2.66 24.70 11.50
CA LEU A 339 -3.96 25.19 11.03
C LEU A 339 -5.14 24.39 11.62
N THR A 340 -5.00 23.07 11.65
CA THR A 340 -6.02 22.17 12.23
C THR A 340 -6.17 22.43 13.72
N TRP A 341 -5.05 22.58 14.43
CA TRP A 341 -5.01 22.92 15.83
C TRP A 341 -5.51 24.33 16.12
N PHE A 342 -5.16 25.33 15.30
CA PHE A 342 -5.69 26.68 15.44
C PHE A 342 -7.22 26.70 15.36
N ARG A 343 -7.80 25.92 14.44
CA ARG A 343 -9.26 25.74 14.33
C ARG A 343 -9.86 24.98 15.53
N ALA A 344 -9.17 23.95 16.03
CA ALA A 344 -9.62 23.17 17.18
C ALA A 344 -9.55 23.96 18.50
N TRP A 345 -8.46 24.68 18.73
CA TRP A 345 -8.27 25.57 19.88
C TRP A 345 -9.36 26.64 19.92
N ARG A 346 -9.66 27.26 18.77
CA ARG A 346 -10.72 28.29 18.65
C ARG A 346 -12.12 27.74 18.92
N ARG A 347 -12.36 26.43 18.74
CA ARG A 347 -13.68 25.80 18.92
C ARG A 347 -13.83 25.05 20.24
N GLN A 348 -12.76 24.50 20.81
CA GLN A 348 -12.83 23.49 21.88
C GLN A 348 -11.82 23.71 23.02
N GLY A 349 -10.92 24.72 22.94
CA GLY A 349 -10.05 25.10 24.06
C GLY A 349 -9.00 24.07 24.50
N ILE A 350 -8.69 23.07 23.66
CA ILE A 350 -7.78 21.96 23.99
C ILE A 350 -6.32 22.45 24.07
N PRO A 351 -5.55 22.15 25.15
CA PRO A 351 -4.15 22.56 25.29
C PRO A 351 -3.20 21.81 24.34
N VAL A 352 -2.13 22.50 23.93
CA VAL A 352 -1.13 22.02 22.97
C VAL A 352 -0.27 20.92 23.61
N HIS A 353 -0.23 19.73 22.99
CA HIS A 353 0.64 18.65 23.45
C HIS A 353 2.09 18.89 23.01
N PRO A 354 3.09 18.75 23.91
CA PRO A 354 4.52 18.99 23.59
C PRO A 354 5.15 17.96 22.62
N SER A 355 4.42 16.91 22.22
CA SER A 355 4.88 15.86 21.29
C SER A 355 4.72 16.21 19.80
N LEU A 356 4.13 17.36 19.45
CA LEU A 356 3.80 17.72 18.06
C LEU A 356 5.02 17.79 17.13
N PHE A 357 6.14 18.38 17.58
CA PHE A 357 7.35 18.45 16.76
C PHE A 357 7.86 17.06 16.38
N ARG A 358 7.87 16.12 17.33
CA ARG A 358 8.31 14.75 17.08
C ARG A 358 7.35 13.99 16.17
N LEU A 359 6.05 14.24 16.27
CA LEU A 359 5.03 13.69 15.36
C LEU A 359 5.17 14.23 13.93
N VAL A 360 5.38 15.55 13.76
CA VAL A 360 5.66 16.17 12.46
C VAL A 360 6.94 15.61 11.86
N LEU A 361 7.99 15.45 12.69
CA LEU A 361 9.25 14.85 12.28
C LEU A 361 9.08 13.39 11.85
N ALA A 362 8.36 12.59 12.63
CA ALA A 362 8.05 11.20 12.30
C ALA A 362 7.26 11.09 10.99
N MET A 363 6.23 11.92 10.79
CA MET A 363 5.46 12.00 9.54
C MET A 363 6.33 12.38 8.33
N SER A 364 7.27 13.31 8.52
CA SER A 364 8.15 13.77 7.45
C SER A 364 9.19 12.71 7.06
N CYS A 365 9.74 12.00 8.05
CA CYS A 365 10.65 10.88 7.83
C CYS A 365 9.93 9.65 7.25
N ALA A 366 8.64 9.50 7.52
CA ALA A 366 7.82 8.42 6.98
C ALA A 366 7.46 8.58 5.49
N GLY A 367 7.93 9.62 4.79
CA GLY A 367 7.70 9.77 3.35
C GLY A 367 8.65 8.93 2.48
N ALA A 368 8.70 7.60 2.65
CA ALA A 368 9.52 6.76 1.77
C ALA A 368 8.97 6.76 0.33
N ARG A 369 9.84 6.74 -0.69
CA ARG A 369 9.42 6.59 -2.10
C ARG A 369 9.56 5.13 -2.50
N GLY A 370 8.74 4.67 -3.43
CA GLY A 370 8.59 3.24 -3.70
C GLY A 370 8.36 2.90 -5.16
N ALA A 371 7.58 1.84 -5.38
CA ALA A 371 7.42 1.23 -6.70
C ALA A 371 6.78 2.17 -7.73
N VAL A 372 5.79 2.96 -7.31
CA VAL A 372 5.07 3.91 -8.16
C VAL A 372 6.01 5.00 -8.70
N THR A 373 6.90 5.54 -7.87
CA THR A 373 7.93 6.51 -8.29
C THR A 373 8.84 5.92 -9.37
N LEU A 374 9.31 4.69 -9.20
CA LEU A 374 10.19 4.06 -10.21
C LEU A 374 9.43 3.83 -11.52
N ALA A 375 8.22 3.29 -11.43
CA ALA A 375 7.41 3.04 -12.61
C ALA A 375 7.11 4.35 -13.35
N GLY A 376 6.71 5.40 -12.64
CA GLY A 376 6.45 6.72 -13.22
C GLY A 376 7.65 7.28 -13.99
N VAL A 377 8.86 7.27 -13.41
CA VAL A 377 10.03 7.86 -14.09
C VAL A 377 10.46 7.05 -15.31
N LEU A 378 10.25 5.74 -15.30
CA LEU A 378 10.58 4.87 -16.43
C LEU A 378 9.63 5.08 -17.62
N THR A 379 8.41 5.59 -17.38
CA THR A 379 7.45 5.95 -18.47
C THR A 379 7.86 7.22 -19.23
N LEU A 380 8.94 7.90 -18.84
CA LEU A 380 9.48 9.00 -19.64
C LEU A 380 9.78 8.51 -21.07
N PRO A 381 9.25 9.19 -22.11
CA PRO A 381 9.43 8.79 -23.50
C PRO A 381 10.90 8.57 -23.85
N LEU A 382 11.19 7.63 -24.75
CA LEU A 382 12.55 7.41 -25.23
C LEU A 382 13.02 8.57 -26.13
N ALA A 383 12.10 9.12 -26.93
CA ALA A 383 12.34 10.20 -27.87
C ALA A 383 11.18 11.19 -27.90
N LEU A 384 11.47 12.42 -28.33
CA LEU A 384 10.49 13.43 -28.73
C LEU A 384 9.83 13.03 -30.07
N PRO A 385 8.68 13.61 -30.44
CA PRO A 385 8.00 13.33 -31.71
C PRO A 385 8.88 13.57 -32.96
N GLY A 386 9.89 14.43 -32.84
CA GLY A 386 10.88 14.69 -33.90
C GLY A 386 11.99 13.65 -34.02
N GLY A 387 11.99 12.58 -33.21
CA GLY A 387 13.02 11.53 -33.20
C GLY A 387 14.25 11.82 -32.33
N GLU A 388 14.37 13.04 -31.81
CA GLU A 388 15.44 13.43 -30.87
C GLU A 388 15.31 12.70 -29.53
N PRO A 389 16.41 12.29 -28.87
CA PRO A 389 16.37 11.66 -27.55
C PRO A 389 15.68 12.55 -26.51
N PHE A 390 14.91 11.94 -25.61
CA PHE A 390 14.26 12.72 -24.55
C PHE A 390 15.29 13.37 -23.61
N PRO A 391 15.19 14.68 -23.35
CA PRO A 391 16.23 15.43 -22.67
C PRO A 391 16.40 14.97 -21.22
N ALA A 392 17.66 14.76 -20.80
CA ALA A 392 18.04 14.42 -19.42
C ALA A 392 17.29 13.21 -18.80
N ARG A 393 16.76 12.30 -19.63
CA ARG A 393 15.99 11.12 -19.18
C ARG A 393 16.77 10.24 -18.19
N ASP A 394 17.98 9.84 -18.57
CA ASP A 394 18.80 8.94 -17.76
C ASP A 394 19.21 9.59 -16.42
N LEU A 395 19.43 10.91 -16.43
CA LEU A 395 19.66 11.69 -15.21
C LEU A 395 18.42 11.72 -14.32
N ALA A 396 17.22 11.93 -14.89
CA ALA A 396 15.98 11.90 -14.13
C ALA A 396 15.73 10.53 -13.48
N ILE A 397 15.96 9.44 -14.22
CA ILE A 397 15.84 8.07 -13.70
C ILE A 397 16.86 7.85 -12.57
N PHE A 398 18.12 8.25 -12.77
CA PHE A 398 19.16 8.14 -11.73
C PHE A 398 18.78 8.88 -10.45
N LEU A 399 18.34 10.14 -10.56
CA LEU A 399 17.94 10.95 -9.43
C LEU A 399 16.73 10.33 -8.71
N ALA A 400 15.74 9.84 -9.46
CA ALA A 400 14.60 9.14 -8.88
C ALA A 400 15.00 7.87 -8.11
N MET A 401 15.84 7.02 -8.70
CA MET A 401 16.37 5.83 -8.03
C MET A 401 17.18 6.18 -6.77
N GLY A 402 18.05 7.19 -6.86
CA GLY A 402 18.83 7.67 -5.73
C GLY A 402 17.95 8.22 -4.60
N VAL A 403 16.91 8.99 -4.93
CA VAL A 403 15.96 9.53 -3.94
C VAL A 403 15.12 8.43 -3.31
N ILE A 404 14.75 7.36 -4.04
CA ILE A 404 14.12 6.17 -3.45
C ILE A 404 15.02 5.57 -2.38
N VAL A 405 16.29 5.29 -2.70
CA VAL A 405 17.27 4.74 -1.73
C VAL A 405 17.47 5.69 -0.54
N ALA A 406 17.68 6.98 -0.80
CA ALA A 406 17.90 7.99 0.24
C ALA A 406 16.68 8.13 1.16
N SER A 407 15.46 8.17 0.60
CA SER A 407 14.23 8.27 1.38
C SER A 407 13.96 7.02 2.23
N LEU A 408 14.28 5.82 1.73
CA LEU A 408 14.22 4.58 2.51
C LEU A 408 15.22 4.59 3.67
N LEU A 409 16.43 5.11 3.46
CA LEU A 409 17.44 5.27 4.52
C LEU A 409 16.97 6.28 5.57
N ILE A 410 16.48 7.45 5.14
CA ILE A 410 15.92 8.48 6.03
C ILE A 410 14.75 7.91 6.83
N ALA A 411 13.84 7.16 6.21
CA ALA A 411 12.73 6.51 6.92
C ALA A 411 13.24 5.46 7.91
N SER A 412 14.25 4.67 7.53
CA SER A 412 14.76 3.57 8.37
C SER A 412 15.46 4.04 9.64
N ILE A 413 16.06 5.23 9.62
CA ILE A 413 16.82 5.80 10.75
C ILE A 413 16.00 6.88 11.47
N GLY A 414 15.41 7.80 10.70
CA GLY A 414 14.69 8.96 11.21
C GLY A 414 13.40 8.61 11.92
N LEU A 415 12.63 7.64 11.40
CA LEU A 415 11.34 7.27 12.01
C LEU A 415 11.53 6.61 13.40
N PRO A 416 12.42 5.61 13.60
CA PRO A 416 12.68 5.09 14.94
C PRO A 416 13.23 6.11 15.91
N LEU A 417 14.10 7.01 15.45
CA LEU A 417 14.67 8.05 16.29
C LEU A 417 13.60 9.06 16.74
N ALA A 418 12.73 9.48 15.82
CA ALA A 418 11.66 10.42 16.09
C ALA A 418 10.61 9.86 17.06
N LEU A 419 10.33 8.55 16.98
CA LEU A 419 9.32 7.86 17.78
C LEU A 419 9.86 7.29 19.11
N ARG A 420 11.18 7.31 19.35
CA ARG A 420 11.77 6.73 20.56
C ARG A 420 11.32 7.49 21.82
N GLY A 421 10.72 6.76 22.76
CA GLY A 421 10.27 7.31 24.04
C GLY A 421 9.05 8.23 23.95
N LEU A 422 8.25 8.11 22.89
CA LEU A 422 6.92 8.73 22.83
C LEU A 422 5.88 7.79 23.42
N GLU A 423 5.37 8.15 24.59
CA GLU A 423 4.11 7.61 25.09
C GLU A 423 2.98 8.34 24.35
N LEU A 424 2.28 7.59 23.51
CA LEU A 424 1.12 8.09 22.78
C LEU A 424 -0.12 7.72 23.57
N PRO A 425 -1.05 8.67 23.82
CA PRO A 425 -2.33 8.34 24.42
C PRO A 425 -3.05 7.30 23.55
N THR A 426 -3.61 6.26 24.18
CA THR A 426 -4.59 5.36 23.54
C THR A 426 -5.73 6.20 22.97
N GLU A 427 -6.05 6.06 21.68
CA GLU A 427 -7.10 6.84 21.01
C GLU A 427 -8.48 6.31 21.43
N PRO A 428 -9.22 7.00 22.33
CA PRO A 428 -10.43 6.44 22.92
C PRO A 428 -11.57 6.34 21.89
N SER A 429 -11.57 7.18 20.85
CA SER A 429 -12.69 7.31 19.92
C SER A 429 -12.85 6.13 18.96
N ARG A 430 -11.74 5.49 18.55
CA ARG A 430 -11.77 4.36 17.60
C ARG A 430 -11.86 3.02 18.28
N ASP A 431 -11.18 2.90 19.41
CA ASP A 431 -11.36 1.77 20.31
C ASP A 431 -12.84 1.64 20.71
N ALA A 432 -13.53 2.77 20.96
CA ALA A 432 -14.97 2.79 21.16
C ALA A 432 -15.79 2.41 19.91
N GLU A 433 -15.37 2.79 18.70
CA GLU A 433 -16.02 2.35 17.44
C GLU A 433 -15.87 0.83 17.24
N ASP A 434 -14.66 0.28 17.45
CA ASP A 434 -14.37 -1.15 17.38
C ASP A 434 -15.16 -1.93 18.44
N ASP A 435 -15.18 -1.45 19.68
CA ASP A 435 -15.92 -2.06 20.78
C ASP A 435 -17.43 -2.02 20.51
N LEU A 436 -17.96 -0.89 20.03
CA LEU A 436 -19.36 -0.76 19.61
C LEU A 436 -19.71 -1.74 18.49
N ALA A 437 -18.87 -1.84 17.46
CA ALA A 437 -19.10 -2.76 16.34
C ALA A 437 -19.07 -4.22 16.80
N ARG A 438 -18.16 -4.58 17.71
CA ARG A 438 -18.05 -5.93 18.27
C ARG A 438 -19.23 -6.28 19.19
N VAL A 439 -19.70 -5.32 20.00
CA VAL A 439 -20.89 -5.46 20.84
C VAL A 439 -22.12 -5.66 19.96
N ALA A 440 -22.35 -4.80 18.98
CA ALA A 440 -23.47 -4.91 18.05
C ALA A 440 -23.46 -6.25 17.28
N ALA A 441 -22.27 -6.73 16.85
CA ALA A 441 -22.13 -8.03 16.21
C ALA A 441 -22.44 -9.19 17.17
N ALA A 442 -22.06 -9.09 18.44
CA ALA A 442 -22.37 -10.09 19.46
C ALA A 442 -23.87 -10.12 19.80
N GLU A 443 -24.51 -8.96 19.93
CA GLU A 443 -25.96 -8.84 20.13
C GLU A 443 -26.75 -9.42 18.95
N ALA A 444 -26.36 -9.10 17.71
CA ALA A 444 -26.97 -9.67 16.52
C ALA A 444 -26.79 -11.20 16.44
N ALA A 445 -25.64 -11.70 16.88
CA ALA A 445 -25.41 -13.15 16.96
C ALA A 445 -26.31 -13.82 18.00
N ILE A 446 -26.45 -13.23 19.19
CA ILE A 446 -27.36 -13.71 20.25
C ILE A 446 -28.79 -13.77 19.72
N ALA A 447 -29.30 -12.65 19.17
CA ALA A 447 -30.65 -12.58 18.62
C ALA A 447 -30.88 -13.66 17.54
N ARG A 448 -29.91 -13.86 16.64
CA ARG A 448 -30.04 -14.89 15.59
C ARG A 448 -29.96 -16.31 16.14
N ILE A 449 -29.19 -16.56 17.19
CA ILE A 449 -29.13 -17.86 17.86
C ILE A 449 -30.47 -18.17 18.53
N GLU A 450 -31.12 -17.20 19.17
CA GLU A 450 -32.45 -17.35 19.76
C GLU A 450 -33.50 -17.73 18.69
N GLU A 451 -33.52 -17.01 17.57
CA GLU A 451 -34.41 -17.33 16.44
C GLU A 451 -34.18 -18.75 15.88
N VAL A 452 -32.91 -19.12 15.67
CA VAL A 452 -32.55 -20.46 15.15
C VAL A 452 -32.86 -21.54 16.17
N GLN A 453 -32.63 -21.29 17.45
CA GLN A 453 -32.95 -22.23 18.52
C GLN A 453 -34.46 -22.49 18.57
N HIS A 454 -35.29 -21.46 18.52
CA HIS A 454 -36.75 -21.61 18.49
C HIS A 454 -37.20 -22.44 17.28
N ALA A 455 -36.70 -22.12 16.09
CA ALA A 455 -37.04 -22.87 14.87
C ALA A 455 -36.57 -24.34 14.90
N MET A 456 -35.41 -24.62 15.51
CA MET A 456 -34.89 -25.99 15.62
C MET A 456 -35.57 -26.82 16.72
N ALA A 457 -36.09 -26.17 17.76
CA ALA A 457 -36.78 -26.81 18.87
C ALA A 457 -38.27 -27.09 18.58
N GLU A 458 -38.86 -26.38 17.60
CA GLU A 458 -40.27 -26.51 17.26
C GLU A 458 -40.64 -27.95 16.83
N GLY A 459 -41.64 -28.53 17.49
CA GLY A 459 -42.13 -29.88 17.20
C GLY A 459 -41.20 -31.03 17.62
N ARG A 460 -40.14 -30.76 18.39
CA ARG A 460 -39.18 -31.77 18.86
C ARG A 460 -39.38 -32.11 20.33
N PRO A 461 -39.28 -33.38 20.75
CA PRO A 461 -39.41 -33.79 22.15
C PRO A 461 -38.22 -33.34 23.03
N ASP A 462 -37.06 -33.09 22.43
CA ASP A 462 -35.83 -32.72 23.15
C ASP A 462 -35.57 -31.19 23.17
N ALA A 463 -36.63 -30.37 23.29
CA ALA A 463 -36.53 -28.91 23.21
C ALA A 463 -35.52 -28.31 24.22
N ASP A 464 -35.46 -28.86 25.42
CA ASP A 464 -34.56 -28.42 26.50
C ASP A 464 -33.08 -28.51 26.10
N ARG A 465 -32.71 -29.51 25.29
CA ARG A 465 -31.33 -29.70 24.82
C ARG A 465 -30.90 -28.60 23.86
N TYR A 466 -31.83 -28.11 23.03
CA TYR A 466 -31.56 -26.98 22.13
C TYR A 466 -31.38 -25.68 22.91
N VAL A 467 -32.19 -25.47 23.95
CA VAL A 467 -32.08 -24.32 24.85
C VAL A 467 -30.73 -24.32 25.59
N GLU A 468 -30.32 -25.46 26.14
CA GLU A 468 -29.04 -25.59 26.84
C GLU A 468 -27.84 -25.28 25.93
N ILE A 469 -27.83 -25.86 24.72
CA ILE A 469 -26.76 -25.63 23.73
C ILE A 469 -26.74 -24.16 23.30
N ALA A 470 -27.90 -23.57 23.02
CA ALA A 470 -28.00 -22.17 22.64
C ALA A 470 -27.48 -21.26 23.77
N SER A 471 -27.86 -21.52 25.02
CA SER A 471 -27.39 -20.76 26.19
C SER A 471 -25.87 -20.80 26.29
N ARG A 472 -25.26 -21.98 26.18
CA ARG A 472 -23.80 -22.13 26.23
C ARG A 472 -23.09 -21.37 25.11
N ILE A 473 -23.69 -21.31 23.92
CA ILE A 473 -23.13 -20.54 22.79
C ILE A 473 -23.31 -19.04 23.04
N MET A 474 -24.49 -18.61 23.50
CA MET A 474 -24.79 -17.20 23.79
C MET A 474 -23.91 -16.64 24.91
N ASP A 475 -23.55 -17.43 25.92
CA ASP A 475 -22.66 -17.01 27.00
C ASP A 475 -21.29 -16.56 26.47
N ILE A 476 -20.76 -17.21 25.42
CA ILE A 476 -19.51 -16.79 24.76
C ILE A 476 -19.64 -15.37 24.18
N TYR A 477 -20.82 -15.01 23.66
CA TYR A 477 -21.08 -13.68 23.12
C TYR A 477 -21.36 -12.65 24.22
N ARG A 478 -22.07 -13.04 25.31
CA ARG A 478 -22.31 -12.18 26.47
C ARG A 478 -21.02 -11.78 27.17
N THR A 479 -20.12 -12.74 27.44
CA THR A 479 -18.80 -12.44 28.03
C THR A 479 -18.01 -11.44 27.19
N ARG A 480 -18.15 -11.49 25.84
CA ARG A 480 -17.49 -10.52 24.93
C ARG A 480 -18.08 -9.12 24.98
N ILE A 481 -19.36 -8.98 25.32
CA ILE A 481 -20.01 -7.68 25.52
C ILE A 481 -19.54 -7.11 26.86
N GLU A 482 -19.63 -7.90 27.93
CA GLU A 482 -19.25 -7.49 29.29
C GLU A 482 -17.79 -7.02 29.39
N THR A 483 -16.87 -7.73 28.74
CA THR A 483 -15.45 -7.35 28.69
C THR A 483 -15.19 -6.04 27.94
N ARG A 484 -16.12 -5.59 27.08
CA ARG A 484 -15.97 -4.40 26.24
C ARG A 484 -16.82 -3.21 26.67
N SER A 485 -17.83 -3.42 27.51
CA SER A 485 -18.76 -2.38 27.98
C SER A 485 -18.50 -1.88 29.40
N GLY A 486 -17.58 -2.50 30.15
CA GLY A 486 -17.29 -2.14 31.55
C GLY A 486 -16.31 -0.95 31.72
N ASP A 487 -16.28 -0.36 32.91
CA ASP A 487 -15.39 0.78 33.25
C ASP A 487 -13.88 0.45 33.17
N ASP A 488 -13.51 -0.84 33.17
CA ASP A 488 -12.12 -1.33 33.23
C ASP A 488 -11.68 -2.04 31.94
N THR A 489 -12.10 -1.52 30.76
CA THR A 489 -11.80 -2.07 29.43
C THR A 489 -10.30 -2.32 29.19
N ALA A 490 -9.42 -1.51 29.81
CA ALA A 490 -7.97 -1.67 29.69
C ALA A 490 -7.48 -2.99 30.30
N ARG A 491 -7.96 -3.37 31.48
CA ARG A 491 -7.62 -4.65 32.12
C ARG A 491 -8.20 -5.84 31.36
N ALA A 492 -9.44 -5.72 30.89
CA ALA A 492 -10.07 -6.76 30.08
C ALA A 492 -9.27 -7.08 28.80
N ARG A 493 -8.65 -6.06 28.18
CA ARG A 493 -7.76 -6.24 27.01
C ARG A 493 -6.43 -6.92 27.36
N GLU A 494 -5.85 -6.60 28.52
CA GLU A 494 -4.65 -7.27 29.00
C GLU A 494 -4.92 -8.75 29.28
N ASP A 495 -6.05 -9.06 29.92
CA ASP A 495 -6.50 -10.42 30.18
C ASP A 495 -6.76 -11.20 28.87
N GLU A 496 -7.44 -10.60 27.89
CA GLU A 496 -7.64 -11.19 26.56
C GLU A 496 -6.31 -11.46 25.84
N ALA A 497 -5.33 -10.56 25.98
CA ALA A 497 -4.00 -10.76 25.40
C ALA A 497 -3.22 -11.92 26.06
N ILE A 498 -3.35 -12.09 27.38
CA ILE A 498 -2.77 -13.21 28.12
C ILE A 498 -3.45 -14.52 27.70
N GLU A 499 -4.79 -14.55 27.64
CA GLU A 499 -5.55 -15.72 27.24
C GLU A 499 -5.18 -16.16 25.81
N ASN A 500 -5.12 -15.23 24.86
CA ASN A 500 -4.75 -15.54 23.48
C ASN A 500 -3.34 -16.13 23.37
N ARG A 501 -2.37 -15.62 24.15
CA ARG A 501 -1.02 -16.22 24.21
C ARG A 501 -1.04 -17.67 24.69
N MET A 502 -1.82 -17.97 25.73
CA MET A 502 -1.97 -19.34 26.24
C MET A 502 -2.63 -20.26 25.21
N ARG A 503 -3.69 -19.79 24.55
CA ARG A 503 -4.39 -20.53 23.48
C ARG A 503 -3.47 -20.83 22.29
N VAL A 504 -2.67 -19.87 21.85
CA VAL A 504 -1.68 -20.08 20.78
C VAL A 504 -0.65 -21.14 21.18
N ALA A 505 -0.14 -21.09 22.41
CA ALA A 505 0.79 -22.09 22.92
C ALA A 505 0.17 -23.51 22.91
N ALA A 506 -1.09 -23.64 23.34
CA ALA A 506 -1.82 -24.90 23.34
C ALA A 506 -2.07 -25.45 21.92
N VAL A 507 -2.43 -24.59 20.97
CA VAL A 507 -2.64 -24.98 19.57
C VAL A 507 -1.33 -25.46 18.92
N ARG A 508 -0.22 -24.77 19.19
CA ARG A 508 1.11 -25.19 18.70
C ARG A 508 1.51 -26.56 19.25
N ALA A 509 1.36 -26.75 20.55
CA ALA A 509 1.62 -28.06 21.17
C ALA A 509 0.73 -29.16 20.59
N SER A 510 -0.56 -28.87 20.34
CA SER A 510 -1.48 -29.82 19.70
C SER A 510 -1.03 -30.19 18.28
N ARG A 511 -0.55 -29.20 17.51
CA ARG A 511 -0.04 -29.42 16.14
C ARG A 511 1.21 -30.28 16.15
N ASP A 512 2.14 -30.00 17.04
CA ASP A 512 3.37 -30.78 17.20
C ASP A 512 3.07 -32.24 17.57
N ALA A 513 2.05 -32.48 18.40
CA ALA A 513 1.59 -33.82 18.73
C ALA A 513 1.01 -34.56 17.52
N VAL A 514 0.16 -33.90 16.71
CA VAL A 514 -0.38 -34.48 15.46
C VAL A 514 0.75 -34.81 14.47
N LEU A 515 1.69 -33.89 14.28
CA LEU A 515 2.87 -34.10 13.43
C LEU A 515 3.81 -35.18 14.01
N GLY A 516 3.86 -35.35 15.33
CA GLY A 516 4.53 -36.46 16.00
C GLY A 516 3.89 -37.81 15.64
N LEU A 517 2.56 -37.92 15.77
CA LEU A 517 1.81 -39.12 15.39
C LEU A 517 1.98 -39.45 13.90
N LEU A 518 2.06 -38.44 13.02
CA LEU A 518 2.33 -38.64 11.58
C LEU A 518 3.75 -39.19 11.36
N ARG A 519 4.76 -38.60 12.02
CA ARG A 519 6.16 -39.07 11.94
C ARG A 519 6.32 -40.51 12.45
N GLU A 520 5.59 -40.86 13.50
CA GLU A 520 5.51 -42.22 14.06
C GLU A 520 4.62 -43.17 13.24
N ARG A 521 4.02 -42.70 12.14
CA ARG A 521 3.09 -43.45 11.27
C ARG A 521 1.87 -44.03 12.00
N LYS A 522 1.47 -43.42 13.12
CA LYS A 522 0.26 -43.80 13.88
C LYS A 522 -1.03 -43.28 13.23
N ILE A 523 -0.92 -42.22 12.43
CA ILE A 523 -2.03 -41.65 11.64
C ILE A 523 -1.61 -41.51 10.17
N GLY A 524 -2.58 -41.59 9.26
CA GLY A 524 -2.36 -41.33 7.83
C GLY A 524 -2.21 -39.83 7.52
N SER A 525 -1.53 -39.51 6.42
CA SER A 525 -1.29 -38.13 5.98
C SER A 525 -2.57 -37.33 5.79
N VAL A 526 -3.62 -37.93 5.22
CA VAL A 526 -4.92 -37.25 5.00
C VAL A 526 -5.56 -36.77 6.31
N VAL A 527 -5.45 -37.57 7.38
CA VAL A 527 -5.99 -37.22 8.70
C VAL A 527 -5.13 -36.14 9.34
N ALA A 528 -3.80 -36.26 9.23
CA ALA A 528 -2.87 -35.26 9.74
C ALA A 528 -3.10 -33.91 9.06
N ASP A 529 -3.21 -33.86 7.72
CA ASP A 529 -3.43 -32.63 6.96
C ASP A 529 -4.75 -31.95 7.36
N LYS A 530 -5.82 -32.72 7.55
CA LYS A 530 -7.11 -32.19 8.02
C LYS A 530 -6.98 -31.57 9.42
N LEU A 531 -6.39 -32.28 10.37
CA LEU A 531 -6.24 -31.81 11.75
C LEU A 531 -5.29 -30.60 11.86
N VAL A 532 -4.18 -30.63 11.12
CA VAL A 532 -3.25 -29.51 11.03
C VAL A 532 -3.95 -28.28 10.45
N HIS A 533 -4.76 -28.46 9.41
CA HIS A 533 -5.54 -27.35 8.84
C HIS A 533 -6.54 -26.74 9.84
N GLU A 534 -7.26 -27.57 10.61
CA GLU A 534 -8.15 -27.08 11.67
C GLU A 534 -7.39 -26.29 12.74
N LEU A 535 -6.21 -26.78 13.15
CA LEU A 535 -5.33 -26.11 14.12
C LEU A 535 -4.71 -24.82 13.55
N ASP A 536 -4.39 -24.77 12.26
CA ASP A 536 -3.88 -23.56 11.59
C ASP A 536 -4.96 -22.47 11.56
N LEU A 537 -6.22 -22.83 11.28
CA LEU A 537 -7.35 -21.90 11.33
C LEU A 537 -7.59 -21.36 12.75
N LEU A 538 -7.42 -22.21 13.77
CA LEU A 538 -7.52 -21.78 15.18
C LEU A 538 -6.38 -20.85 15.59
N GLU A 539 -5.13 -21.13 15.20
CA GLU A 539 -4.00 -20.22 15.48
C GLU A 539 -4.20 -18.88 14.78
N ALA A 540 -4.61 -18.90 13.51
CA ALA A 540 -4.88 -17.67 12.75
C ALA A 540 -5.95 -16.80 13.42
N ARG A 541 -6.96 -17.41 14.05
CA ARG A 541 -8.00 -16.70 14.81
C ARG A 541 -7.47 -16.01 16.08
N TYR A 542 -6.48 -16.58 16.76
CA TYR A 542 -5.93 -16.02 18.00
C TYR A 542 -4.82 -14.99 17.78
N VAL A 543 -4.22 -14.96 16.58
CA VAL A 543 -3.12 -14.06 16.20
C VAL A 543 -3.61 -12.84 15.41
N ALA A 544 -4.76 -12.95 14.74
CA ALA A 544 -5.42 -11.84 14.00
C ALA A 544 -6.01 -10.80 14.95
#